data_AF-A0A6C0K192-F1
#
_entry.id   AF-A0A6C0K192-F1
#
_cell.length_a   1.000
_cell.length_b   1.000
_cell.length_c   1.000
_cell.angle_alpha   90.00
_cell.angle_beta   90.00
_cell.angle_gamma   90.00
#
_symmetry.space_group_name_H-M   'P 1'
#
loop_
_entity.id
_entity.type
_entity.pdbx_description
1 polymer ?
#
loop_
_entity_poly.entity_id
_entity_poly.type
_entity_poly.pdbx_seq_one_letter_code
_entity_poly.pdbx_strand_id
1 'polypeptide(L)'
;MASRIALMNALYDQVTQFIHELSNMYPDDPDFPLFLTTTRLLRTTNPSLLPKNIYEMTSPYTERIMARDEKFFIDQDFSGVETYDINLLTKIKEYVSTMTPESKQNVWAYIHNITRLSKVLN
;
A
#
# COMPACT_ATOMS: atom_id res chain seq x y z
N MET A 1 21.48 5.60 12.07
CA MET A 1 20.05 5.79 11.71
C MET A 1 19.97 6.08 10.22
N ALA A 2 19.03 5.50 9.49
CA ALA A 2 18.80 5.87 8.10
C ALA A 2 18.29 7.32 8.02
N SER A 3 18.67 8.06 6.98
CA SER A 3 18.16 9.42 6.79
C SER A 3 16.68 9.40 6.39
N ARG A 4 15.94 10.46 6.71
CA ARG A 4 14.53 10.60 6.32
C ARG A 4 14.34 10.43 4.80
N ILE A 5 15.27 10.94 4.00
CA ILE A 5 15.29 10.79 2.55
C ILE A 5 15.44 9.32 2.13
N ALA A 6 16.34 8.57 2.77
CA ALA A 6 16.51 7.15 2.48
C ALA A 6 15.26 6.34 2.81
N LEU A 7 14.60 6.63 3.93
CA LEU A 7 13.35 5.98 4.32
C LEU A 7 12.19 6.32 3.36
N MET A 8 12.14 7.57 2.89
CA MET A 8 11.17 8.01 1.89
C MET A 8 11.34 7.20 0.60
N ASN A 9 12.58 7.13 0.08
CA ASN A 9 12.88 6.34 -1.12
C ASN A 9 12.51 4.87 -0.92
N ALA A 10 12.85 4.29 0.23
CA ALA A 10 12.48 2.91 0.56
C ALA A 10 10.96 2.70 0.54
N LEU A 11 10.15 3.61 1.08
CA LEU A 11 8.69 3.50 1.02
C LEU A 11 8.19 3.55 -0.43
N TYR A 12 8.66 4.50 -1.22
CA TYR A 12 8.25 4.60 -2.61
C TYR A 12 8.66 3.37 -3.42
N ASP A 13 9.84 2.82 -3.18
CA ASP A 13 10.33 1.62 -3.86
C ASP A 13 9.51 0.38 -3.45
N GLN A 14 9.17 0.24 -2.16
CA GLN A 14 8.26 -0.83 -1.70
C GLN A 14 6.88 -0.73 -2.34
N VAL A 15 6.28 0.47 -2.39
CA VAL A 15 4.96 0.67 -3.03
C VAL A 15 5.05 0.38 -4.53
N THR A 16 6.09 0.87 -5.21
CA THR A 16 6.26 0.69 -6.66
C THR A 16 6.45 -0.79 -7.00
N GLN A 17 7.30 -1.50 -6.26
CA GLN A 17 7.52 -2.93 -6.44
C GLN A 17 6.24 -3.73 -6.19
N PHE A 18 5.50 -3.38 -5.13
CA PHE A 18 4.25 -4.04 -4.82
C PHE A 18 3.22 -3.89 -5.94
N ILE A 19 3.03 -2.68 -6.46
CA ILE A 19 2.10 -2.44 -7.57
C ILE A 19 2.57 -3.17 -8.84
N HIS A 20 3.88 -3.25 -9.11
CA HIS A 20 4.39 -4.03 -10.25
C HIS A 20 4.07 -5.52 -10.14
N GLU A 21 4.24 -6.12 -8.96
CA GLU A 21 3.91 -7.53 -8.75
C GLU A 21 2.40 -7.77 -8.93
N LEU A 22 1.55 -6.89 -8.40
CA LEU A 22 0.10 -6.96 -8.61
C LEU A 22 -0.28 -6.78 -10.09
N SER A 23 0.33 -5.82 -10.79
CA SER A 23 0.11 -5.59 -12.22
C SER A 23 0.52 -6.80 -13.07
N ASN A 24 1.55 -7.55 -12.66
CA ASN A 24 1.95 -8.78 -13.35
C ASN A 24 0.97 -9.93 -13.07
N MET A 25 0.40 -10.00 -11.87
CA MET A 25 -0.61 -11.00 -11.51
C MET A 25 -1.97 -10.72 -12.17
N TYR A 26 -2.30 -9.44 -12.37
CA TYR A 26 -3.59 -8.97 -12.87
C TYR A 26 -3.37 -7.98 -14.03
N PRO A 27 -2.86 -8.44 -15.19
CA PRO A 27 -2.47 -7.56 -16.29
C PRO A 27 -3.65 -6.83 -16.96
N ASP A 28 -4.86 -7.36 -16.83
CA ASP A 28 -6.07 -6.79 -17.41
C ASP A 28 -6.69 -5.67 -16.56
N ASP A 29 -6.16 -5.42 -15.36
CA ASP A 29 -6.65 -4.39 -14.45
C ASP A 29 -5.92 -3.05 -14.68
N PRO A 30 -6.60 -2.04 -15.26
CA PRO A 30 -5.98 -0.77 -15.62
C PRO A 30 -5.62 0.10 -14.42
N ASP A 31 -6.11 -0.23 -13.22
CA ASP A 31 -5.85 0.55 -12.01
C ASP A 31 -4.38 0.46 -11.58
N PHE A 32 -3.70 -0.68 -11.78
CA PHE A 32 -2.29 -0.82 -11.39
C PHE A 32 -1.34 0.07 -12.21
N PRO A 33 -1.43 0.15 -13.55
CA PRO A 33 -0.70 1.16 -14.33
C PRO A 33 -0.97 2.60 -13.89
N LEU A 34 -2.22 2.92 -13.53
CA LEU A 34 -2.58 4.24 -13.01
C LEU A 34 -1.89 4.49 -11.65
N PHE A 35 -1.93 3.54 -10.73
CA PHE A 35 -1.27 3.64 -9.43
C PHE A 35 0.25 3.80 -9.55
N LEU A 36 0.92 3.13 -10.50
CA LEU A 36 2.34 3.33 -10.78
C LEU A 36 2.61 4.77 -11.23
N THR A 37 1.78 5.29 -12.14
CA THR A 37 1.89 6.65 -12.65
C THR A 37 1.71 7.67 -11.53
N THR A 38 0.68 7.52 -10.71
CA THR A 38 0.42 8.41 -9.56
C THR A 38 1.52 8.31 -8.52
N THR A 39 2.03 7.11 -8.22
CA THR A 39 3.16 6.90 -7.29
C THR A 39 4.41 7.64 -7.77
N ARG A 40 4.72 7.57 -9.07
CA ARG A 40 5.84 8.30 -9.68
C ARG A 40 5.63 9.82 -9.62
N LEU A 41 4.42 10.29 -9.91
CA LEU A 41 4.09 11.71 -9.86
C LEU A 41 4.30 12.25 -8.43
N LEU A 42 3.70 11.61 -7.42
CA LEU A 42 3.83 12.01 -6.01
C LEU A 42 5.28 12.03 -5.55
N ARG A 43 6.10 11.06 -5.97
CA ARG A 43 7.54 11.01 -5.67
C ARG A 43 8.26 12.30 -6.09
N THR A 44 7.84 12.90 -7.21
CA THR A 44 8.48 14.10 -7.79
C THR A 44 7.84 15.42 -7.38
N THR A 45 6.52 15.45 -7.14
CA THR A 45 5.78 16.70 -6.88
C THR A 45 5.58 16.97 -5.39
N ASN A 46 5.24 15.95 -4.60
CA ASN A 46 5.06 16.06 -3.16
C ASN A 46 5.36 14.70 -2.49
N PRO A 47 6.65 14.37 -2.27
CA PRO A 47 7.04 13.05 -1.79
C PRO A 47 6.45 12.71 -0.42
N SER A 48 6.11 13.70 0.40
CA SER A 48 5.54 13.47 1.74
C SER A 48 4.07 13.04 1.72
N LEU A 49 3.36 13.15 0.59
CA LEU A 49 1.92 12.88 0.54
C LEU A 49 1.61 11.39 0.66
N LEU A 50 2.26 10.54 -0.16
CA LEU A 50 2.05 9.09 -0.13
C LEU A 50 2.25 8.45 1.26
N PRO A 51 3.38 8.64 1.97
CA PRO A 51 3.56 8.05 3.30
C PRO A 51 2.54 8.57 4.31
N LYS A 52 2.17 9.86 4.23
CA LYS A 52 1.16 10.44 5.12
C LYS A 52 -0.20 9.76 4.91
N ASN A 53 -0.65 9.63 3.68
CA ASN A 53 -1.93 8.99 3.36
C ASN A 53 -1.95 7.52 3.79
N ILE A 54 -0.88 6.77 3.51
CA ILE A 54 -0.74 5.38 3.95
C ILE A 54 -0.81 5.30 5.47
N TYR A 55 -0.14 6.19 6.19
CA TYR A 55 -0.21 6.23 7.66
C TYR A 55 -1.63 6.54 8.15
N GLU A 56 -2.32 7.51 7.57
CA GLU A 56 -3.69 7.86 7.96
C GLU A 56 -4.66 6.69 7.71
N MET A 57 -4.52 5.96 6.60
CA MET A 57 -5.30 4.76 6.31
C MET A 57 -5.02 3.58 7.26
N THR A 58 -3.76 3.40 7.66
CA THR A 58 -3.32 2.18 8.37
C THR A 58 -3.22 2.35 9.89
N SER A 59 -2.96 3.57 10.37
CA SER A 59 -2.72 3.83 11.80
C SER A 59 -3.88 3.39 12.71
N PRO A 60 -5.17 3.59 12.38
CA PRO A 60 -6.27 3.15 13.24
C PRO A 60 -6.38 1.63 13.37
N TYR A 61 -5.77 0.90 12.42
CA TYR A 61 -5.90 -0.55 12.28
C TYR A 61 -4.56 -1.28 12.39
N THR A 62 -3.52 -0.61 12.90
CA THR A 62 -2.15 -1.13 12.93
C THR A 62 -2.09 -2.53 13.53
N GLU A 63 -2.75 -2.78 14.65
CA GLU A 63 -2.74 -4.10 15.32
C GLU A 63 -3.36 -5.18 14.44
N ARG A 64 -4.50 -4.90 13.81
CA ARG A 64 -5.21 -5.84 12.92
C ARG A 64 -4.43 -6.13 11.65
N ILE A 65 -3.85 -5.09 11.06
CA ILE A 65 -2.97 -5.22 9.89
C ILE A 65 -1.77 -6.09 10.24
N MET A 66 -1.08 -5.81 11.36
CA MET A 66 0.10 -6.57 11.79
C MET A 66 -0.24 -8.02 12.16
N ALA A 67 -1.45 -8.29 12.65
CA ALA A 67 -1.96 -9.63 12.89
C ALA A 67 -2.39 -10.38 11.61
N ARG A 68 -2.37 -9.71 10.43
CA ARG A 68 -2.87 -10.25 9.15
C ARG A 68 -4.33 -10.70 9.26
N ASP A 69 -5.14 -9.92 9.96
CA ASP A 69 -6.57 -10.18 10.12
C ASP A 69 -7.28 -9.97 8.77
N GLU A 70 -7.29 -11.03 7.95
CA GLU A 70 -7.86 -11.02 6.60
C GLU A 70 -9.36 -10.79 6.61
N LYS A 71 -10.07 -11.33 7.59
CA LYS A 71 -11.51 -11.10 7.73
C LYS A 71 -11.79 -9.62 7.95
N PHE A 72 -11.08 -9.01 8.89
CA PHE A 72 -11.16 -7.57 9.09
C PHE A 72 -10.80 -6.80 7.81
N PHE A 73 -9.72 -7.17 7.12
CA PHE A 73 -9.28 -6.49 5.91
C PHE A 73 -10.34 -6.52 4.80
N ILE A 74 -11.04 -7.65 4.65
CA ILE A 74 -12.14 -7.82 3.69
C ILE A 74 -13.40 -7.10 4.14
N ASP A 75 -13.70 -7.01 5.43
CA ASP A 75 -14.93 -6.36 5.90
C ASP A 75 -14.77 -4.84 6.02
N GLN A 76 -13.55 -4.35 6.27
CA GLN A 76 -13.29 -2.94 6.52
C GLN A 76 -13.46 -2.08 5.27
N ASP A 77 -14.08 -0.92 5.46
CA ASP A 77 -14.15 0.14 4.46
C ASP A 77 -12.96 1.08 4.61
N PHE A 78 -12.14 1.16 3.54
CA PHE A 78 -11.00 2.08 3.45
C PHE A 78 -11.30 3.29 2.54
N SER A 79 -12.56 3.47 2.11
CA SER A 79 -12.98 4.58 1.25
C SER A 79 -13.09 5.92 1.98
N GLY A 80 -13.17 5.91 3.32
CA GLY A 80 -13.32 7.11 4.15
C GLY A 80 -12.08 8.00 4.27
N VAL A 81 -10.96 7.64 3.64
CA VAL A 81 -9.78 8.52 3.57
C VAL A 81 -9.90 9.33 2.28
N GLU A 82 -10.49 10.52 2.38
CA GLU A 82 -10.86 11.44 1.28
C GLU A 82 -9.68 11.94 0.39
N THR A 83 -8.48 11.36 0.49
CA THR A 83 -7.27 11.92 -0.11
C THR A 83 -6.62 11.01 -1.15
N TYR A 84 -6.96 11.34 -2.40
CA TYR A 84 -6.24 11.09 -3.66
C TYR A 84 -6.23 9.65 -4.22
N ASP A 85 -6.08 9.58 -5.54
CA ASP A 85 -6.38 8.47 -6.48
C ASP A 85 -5.64 7.14 -6.27
N ILE A 86 -5.00 6.90 -5.12
CA ILE A 86 -4.34 5.63 -4.78
C ILE A 86 -5.06 5.02 -3.58
N ASN A 87 -6.17 4.30 -3.82
CA ASN A 87 -6.75 3.42 -2.81
C ASN A 87 -6.30 1.97 -3.02
N LEU A 88 -4.99 1.76 -2.95
CA LEU A 88 -4.35 0.46 -3.19
C LEU A 88 -4.90 -0.63 -2.25
N LEU A 89 -5.22 -0.30 -0.99
CA LEU A 89 -5.78 -1.26 -0.03
C LEU A 89 -7.18 -1.71 -0.42
N THR A 90 -8.06 -0.79 -0.82
CA THR A 90 -9.38 -1.14 -1.37
C THR A 90 -9.24 -2.00 -2.61
N LYS A 91 -8.28 -1.70 -3.49
CA LYS A 91 -8.06 -2.51 -4.68
C LYS A 91 -7.62 -3.95 -4.34
N ILE A 92 -6.66 -4.11 -3.43
CA ILE A 92 -6.19 -5.44 -3.01
C ILE A 92 -7.31 -6.27 -2.39
N LYS A 93 -8.23 -5.64 -1.67
CA LYS A 93 -9.40 -6.30 -1.09
C LYS A 93 -10.27 -7.00 -2.14
N GLU A 94 -10.33 -6.50 -3.37
CA GLU A 94 -11.05 -7.15 -4.48
C GLU A 94 -10.43 -8.51 -4.87
N TYR A 95 -9.11 -8.67 -4.68
CA TYR A 95 -8.36 -9.85 -5.11
C TYR A 95 -7.94 -10.77 -3.98
N VAL A 96 -7.81 -10.27 -2.75
CA VAL A 96 -7.25 -11.03 -1.63
C VAL A 96 -7.99 -12.36 -1.43
N SER A 97 -9.31 -12.39 -1.61
CA SER A 97 -10.12 -13.61 -1.47
C SER A 97 -9.80 -14.71 -2.48
N THR A 98 -9.29 -14.36 -3.67
CA THR A 98 -9.00 -15.30 -4.77
C THR A 98 -7.52 -15.65 -4.91
N MET A 99 -6.65 -14.97 -4.16
CA MET A 99 -5.21 -15.24 -4.15
C MET A 99 -4.86 -16.59 -3.53
N THR A 100 -3.77 -17.19 -4.03
CA THR A 100 -3.16 -18.36 -3.39
C THR A 100 -2.63 -18.00 -2.00
N PRO A 101 -2.50 -18.98 -1.07
CA PRO A 101 -1.90 -18.72 0.24
C PRO A 101 -0.50 -18.09 0.18
N GLU A 102 0.31 -18.47 -0.81
CA GLU A 102 1.65 -17.92 -1.02
C GLU A 102 1.59 -16.45 -1.46
N SER A 103 0.75 -16.13 -2.46
CA SER A 103 0.55 -14.75 -2.91
C SER A 103 0.03 -13.86 -1.78
N LYS A 104 -0.90 -14.37 -0.95
CA LYS A 104 -1.39 -13.66 0.24
C LYS A 104 -0.27 -13.34 1.22
N GLN A 105 0.64 -14.28 1.48
CA GLN A 105 1.78 -14.05 2.37
C GLN A 105 2.67 -12.92 1.86
N ASN A 106 2.93 -12.87 0.55
CA ASN A 106 3.72 -11.81 -0.07
C ASN A 106 3.00 -10.44 0.02
N VAL A 107 1.70 -10.40 -0.27
CA VAL A 107 0.86 -9.19 -0.11
C VAL A 107 0.94 -8.66 1.33
N TRP A 108 0.77 -9.52 2.32
CA TRP A 108 0.85 -9.12 3.73
C TRP A 108 2.25 -8.61 4.11
N ALA A 109 3.32 -9.19 3.56
CA ALA A 109 4.68 -8.70 3.79
C ALA A 109 4.87 -7.27 3.26
N TYR A 110 4.36 -6.97 2.07
CA TYR A 110 4.36 -5.59 1.54
C TYR A 110 3.55 -4.64 2.40
N ILE A 111 2.31 -4.98 2.73
CA ILE A 111 1.44 -4.15 3.57
C ILE A 111 2.12 -3.86 4.91
N HIS A 112 2.74 -4.85 5.55
CA HIS A 112 3.47 -4.67 6.81
C HIS A 112 4.65 -3.71 6.67
N ASN A 113 5.50 -3.90 5.65
CA ASN A 113 6.67 -3.08 5.43
C ASN A 113 6.29 -1.62 5.13
N ILE A 114 5.34 -1.42 4.22
CA ILE A 114 4.82 -0.11 3.84
C ILE A 114 4.20 0.60 5.05
N THR A 115 3.40 -0.10 5.86
CA THR A 115 2.80 0.44 7.10
C THR A 115 3.86 0.83 8.13
N ARG A 116 4.93 0.04 8.27
CA ARG A 116 6.04 0.37 9.19
C ARG A 116 6.79 1.60 8.72
N LEU A 117 7.09 1.69 7.43
CA LEU A 117 7.79 2.83 6.84
C LEU A 117 6.97 4.11 6.93
N SER A 118 5.66 4.05 6.66
CA SER A 118 4.77 5.21 6.77
C SER A 118 4.72 5.75 8.19
N LYS A 119 4.65 4.87 9.20
CA LYS A 119 4.68 5.23 10.62
C LYS A 119 5.98 5.92 11.05
N VAL A 120 7.13 5.57 10.45
CA VAL A 120 8.41 6.21 10.79
C VAL A 120 8.57 7.57 10.09
N LEU A 121 7.88 7.78 8.97
CA LEU A 121 7.98 8.99 8.15
C LEU A 121 7.04 10.13 8.56
N ASN A 122 6.03 9.81 9.37
CA ASN A 122 5.03 10.73 9.94
C ASN A 122 5.40 11.08 11.38
#